data_AF-A0A2W6C299-F1
#
_entry.id   AF-A0A2W6C299-F1
#
_cell.length_a   1.000
_cell.length_b   1.000
_cell.length_c   1.000
_cell.angle_alpha   90.00
_cell.angle_beta   90.00
_cell.angle_gamma   90.00
#
_symmetry.space_group_name_H-M   'P 1'
#
loop_
_entity.id
_entity.type
_entity.pdbx_description
1 polymer ?
#
loop_
_entity_poly.entity_id
_entity_poly.type
_entity_poly.pdbx_seq_one_letter_code
_entity_poly.pdbx_strand_id
1 'polypeptide(L)' 'MSEQRYSDVAAVILAAGLGTRMKSRRPKALHELAGRPLLGHVLAALAPLAVGRTVVVVGHGA' A
#
# COMPACT_ATOMS: atom_id res chain seq x y z
N MET A 1 22.30 -8.97 -12.13
CA MET A 1 20.98 -8.32 -12.30
C MET A 1 21.15 -6.90 -11.82
N SER A 2 21.15 -5.91 -12.72
CA SER A 2 21.31 -4.51 -12.35
C SER A 2 20.15 -4.09 -11.44
N GLU A 3 20.47 -3.56 -10.26
CA GLU A 3 19.49 -3.07 -9.31
C GLU A 3 18.85 -1.80 -9.89
N GLN A 4 17.65 -1.92 -10.44
CA GLN A 4 16.93 -0.82 -11.06
C GLN A 4 16.42 0.10 -9.94
N ARG A 5 17.08 1.25 -9.75
CA ARG A 5 16.72 2.25 -8.73
C ARG A 5 16.00 3.41 -9.39
N TYR A 6 14.81 3.74 -8.89
CA TYR A 6 13.98 4.83 -9.41
C TYR A 6 13.97 6.03 -8.45
N SER A 7 15.14 6.64 -8.20
CA SER A 7 15.31 7.71 -7.20
C SER A 7 14.48 8.97 -7.48
N ASP A 8 14.16 9.27 -8.73
CA ASP A 8 13.36 10.45 -9.11
C ASP A 8 11.87 10.13 -9.28
N VAL A 9 11.45 8.91 -8.96
CA VAL A 9 10.05 8.46 -9.06
C VAL A 9 9.40 8.45 -7.67
N ALA A 10 8.14 8.88 -7.62
CA ALA A 10 7.28 8.71 -6.46
C ALA A 10 6.19 7.66 -6.73
N ALA A 11 5.98 6.76 -5.77
CA ALA A 11 4.85 5.83 -5.75
C ALA A 11 3.73 6.38 -4.86
N VAL A 12 2.51 6.47 -5.39
CA VAL A 12 1.32 6.92 -4.64
C VAL A 12 0.33 5.77 -4.53
N ILE A 13 0.07 5.33 -3.29
CA ILE A 13 -0.85 4.22 -2.98
C ILE A 13 -2.15 4.80 -2.46
N LEU A 14 -3.25 4.58 -3.20
CA LEU A 14 -4.58 5.06 -2.82
C LEU A 14 -5.26 4.04 -1.90
N ALA A 15 -5.23 4.31 -0.59
CA ALA A 15 -5.79 3.45 0.46
C ALA A 15 -7.00 4.09 1.20
N ALA A 16 -7.58 5.15 0.64
CA ALA A 16 -8.66 5.96 1.24
C ALA A 16 -10.09 5.46 0.98
N GLY A 17 -10.26 4.24 0.44
CA GLY A 17 -11.59 3.71 0.10
C GLY A 17 -12.40 3.28 1.33
N LEU A 18 -13.70 3.60 1.34
CA LEU A 18 -14.61 3.31 2.48
C LEU A 18 -14.79 1.82 2.81
N GLY A 19 -14.48 0.90 1.90
CA GLY A 19 -14.56 -0.54 2.17
C GLY A 19 -15.97 -1.07 2.50
N THR A 20 -17.05 -0.41 2.06
CA THR A 20 -18.44 -0.69 2.48
C THR A 20 -18.89 -2.14 2.26
N ARG A 21 -18.38 -2.81 1.22
CA ARG A 21 -18.69 -4.22 0.95
C ARG A 21 -17.97 -5.21 1.87
N MET A 22 -16.95 -4.77 2.61
CA MET A 22 -16.22 -5.61 3.57
C MET A 22 -17.05 -5.90 4.83
N LYS A 23 -18.10 -5.09 5.11
CA LYS A 23 -18.96 -5.22 6.30
C LYS A 23 -18.15 -5.35 7.61
N SER A 24 -17.07 -4.60 7.73
CA SER A 24 -16.10 -4.67 8.82
C SER A 24 -15.74 -3.27 9.28
N ARG A 25 -15.47 -3.11 10.59
CA ARG A 25 -14.95 -1.86 11.16
C ARG A 25 -13.48 -1.64 10.82
N ARG A 26 -12.76 -2.70 10.44
CA ARG A 26 -11.36 -2.61 10.01
C ARG A 26 -11.31 -2.00 8.60
N PRO A 27 -10.42 -1.02 8.32
CA PRO A 27 -10.22 -0.52 6.96
C PRO A 27 -9.90 -1.65 5.98
N LYS A 28 -10.39 -1.55 4.74
CA LYS A 28 -10.14 -2.57 3.71
C LYS A 28 -8.63 -2.82 3.55
N ALA A 29 -7.81 -1.76 3.51
CA ALA A 29 -6.37 -1.84 3.32
C ALA A 29 -5.63 -2.59 4.45
N LEU A 30 -6.22 -2.66 5.64
CA LEU A 30 -5.65 -3.31 6.82
C LEU A 30 -6.15 -4.74 7.05
N HIS A 31 -7.10 -5.24 6.24
CA HIS A 31 -7.45 -6.65 6.29
C HIS A 31 -6.25 -7.51 5.91
N GLU A 32 -6.09 -8.64 6.59
CA GLU A 32 -4.95 -9.52 6.40
C GLU A 32 -5.22 -10.58 5.34
N LEU A 33 -4.18 -10.86 4.56
CA LEU A 33 -4.09 -12.01 3.66
C LEU A 33 -2.76 -12.70 3.96
N ALA A 34 -2.81 -13.98 4.32
CA ALA A 34 -1.63 -14.76 4.75
C ALA A 34 -0.82 -14.07 5.87
N GLY A 35 -1.52 -13.53 6.89
CA GLY A 35 -0.90 -12.88 8.06
C GLY A 35 -0.26 -11.51 7.79
N ARG A 36 -0.46 -10.94 6.59
CA ARG A 36 0.03 -9.59 6.25
C ARG A 36 -1.13 -8.71 5.77
N PRO A 37 -1.21 -7.44 6.21
CA PRO A 37 -2.21 -6.50 5.69
C PRO A 37 -2.13 -6.38 4.16
N LEU A 38 -3.28 -6.21 3.49
CA LEU A 38 -3.35 -5.97 2.05
C LEU A 38 -2.42 -4.82 1.61
N LEU A 39 -2.37 -3.71 2.36
CA LEU A 39 -1.42 -2.62 2.12
C LEU A 39 0.04 -3.06 2.23
N GLY A 40 0.34 -3.96 3.17
CA GLY A 40 1.67 -4.51 3.35
C GLY A 40 2.15 -5.31 2.14
N HIS A 41 1.25 -5.98 1.43
CA HIS A 41 1.59 -6.65 0.16
C HIS A 41 1.98 -5.66 -0.93
N VAL A 42 1.28 -4.52 -1.04
CA VAL A 42 1.61 -3.45 -2.00
C VAL A 42 2.97 -2.83 -1.68
N LEU A 43 3.22 -2.53 -0.41
CA LEU A 43 4.51 -1.97 0.03
C LEU A 43 5.67 -2.94 -0.24
N ALA A 44 5.47 -4.24 0.01
CA ALA A 44 6.47 -5.26 -0.28
C ALA A 44 6.75 -5.38 -1.79
N ALA A 45 5.73 -5.26 -2.64
CA ALA A 45 5.89 -5.28 -4.09
C ALA A 45 6.64 -4.03 -4.61
N LEU A 46 6.52 -2.89 -3.92
CA LEU A 46 7.24 -1.66 -4.27
C LEU A 46 8.70 -1.65 -3.82
N ALA A 47 9.03 -2.39 -2.75
CA ALA A 47 10.36 -2.34 -2.13
C ALA A 47 11.55 -2.55 -3.11
N PRO A 48 11.50 -3.51 -4.06
CA PRO A 48 12.60 -3.73 -5.01
C PRO A 48 12.84 -2.57 -6.00
N LEU A 49 11.86 -1.69 -6.20
CA LEU A 49 11.96 -0.56 -7.13
C LEU A 49 12.80 0.60 -6.57
N ALA A 50 13.03 0.62 -5.25
CA ALA A 50 13.78 1.68 -4.57
C ALA A 50 13.37 3.09 -5.03
N VAL A 51 12.05 3.36 -5.06
CA VAL A 51 11.52 4.67 -5.45
C VAL A 51 11.95 5.75 -4.45
N GLY A 52 12.20 6.97 -4.93
CA GLY A 52 12.63 8.07 -4.07
C GLY A 52 11.60 8.48 -3.01
N ARG A 53 10.32 8.23 -3.27
CA ARG A 53 9.25 8.53 -2.32
C ARG A 53 8.09 7.56 -2.43
N THR A 54 7.60 7.08 -1.29
CA THR A 54 6.35 6.33 -1.19
C THR A 54 5.35 7.16 -0.38
N VAL A 55 4.16 7.40 -0.94
CA VAL A 55 3.07 8.14 -0.30
C VAL A 55 1.85 7.23 -0.23
N VAL A 56 1.30 7.07 0.97
CA VAL A 56 0.03 6.36 1.17
C VAL A 56 -1.05 7.39 1.43
N VAL A 57 -2.02 7.49 0.52
CA VAL A 57 -3.19 8.35 0.71
C VAL A 57 -4.22 7.57 1.51
N VAL A 58 -4.49 8.04 2.72
CA VAL A 58 -5.46 7.44 3.64
C VAL A 58 -6.71 8.30 3.76
N GLY A 59 -7.79 7.71 4.26
CA GLY A 59 -9.10 8.34 4.34
C GLY A 59 -9.86 7.88 5.57
N HIS A 60 -11.18 7.80 5.47
CA HIS A 60 -12.05 7.53 6.61
C HIS A 60 -11.71 6.21 7.32
N GLY A 61 -11.47 6.27 8.63
CA GLY A 61 -11.20 5.10 9.48
C GLY A 61 -9.77 4.54 9.40
N ALA A 62 -8.85 5.23 8.72
CA ALA A 62 -7.43 4.86 8.66
C ALA A 62 -6.66 5.16 9.95
#